data_AF-A0A8S2Z989-F1
#
_entry.id   AF-A0A8S2Z989-F1
#
_cell.length_a   1.000
_cell.length_b   1.000
_cell.length_c   1.000
_cell.angle_alpha   90.00
_cell.angle_beta   90.00
_cell.angle_gamma   90.00
#
_symmetry.space_group_name_H-M   'P 1'
#
loop_
_entity.id
_entity.type
_entity.pdbx_description
1 polymer ?
#
loop_
_entity_poly.entity_id
_entity_poly.type
_entity_poly.pdbx_seq_one_letter_code
_entity_poly.pdbx_strand_id
1 'polypeptide(L)'
;PSVNGSDYIPVLDWSDPGDWTTYTKADVIVWPGRSLVTPNGNARPAGVSLRIGVIAIYPFTIVTNVTDEFGNSTIKFIGYVPDLIARLQSNMGFIPEIMLAPSNKTYDALIQAVADGDYDMLVGDVTITASRSKIVDFSDSI
;
A
#
# COMPACT_ATOMS: atom_id res chain seq x y z
N PRO A 1 -23.65 -30.65 19.60
CA PRO A 1 -22.51 -30.02 20.30
C PRO A 1 -21.20 -30.32 19.56
N SER A 2 -20.67 -29.34 18.84
CA SER A 2 -19.35 -29.47 18.20
C SER A 2 -18.26 -29.28 19.26
N VAL A 3 -17.21 -30.10 19.20
CA VAL A 3 -16.23 -30.30 20.29
C VAL A 3 -15.13 -29.22 20.30
N ASN A 4 -15.22 -28.22 19.42
CA ASN A 4 -14.34 -27.05 19.40
C ASN A 4 -15.24 -25.82 19.37
N GLY A 5 -15.25 -25.02 20.44
CA GLY A 5 -16.20 -23.92 20.74
C GLY A 5 -16.24 -22.74 19.75
N SER A 6 -16.42 -23.00 18.46
CA SER A 6 -16.81 -22.05 17.44
C SER A 6 -18.23 -22.38 17.02
N ASP A 7 -19.20 -21.75 17.68
CA ASP A 7 -20.59 -21.79 17.25
C ASP A 7 -20.77 -20.79 16.10
N TYR A 8 -21.23 -21.31 14.95
CA TYR A 8 -21.57 -20.48 13.80
C TYR A 8 -23.02 -19.98 13.95
N ILE A 9 -23.22 -18.67 13.89
CA ILE A 9 -24.54 -18.03 13.97
C ILE A 9 -24.86 -17.44 12.59
N PRO A 10 -25.93 -17.89 11.90
CA PRO A 10 -26.36 -17.29 10.64
C PRO A 10 -26.92 -15.88 10.90
N VAL A 11 -26.45 -14.90 10.13
CA VAL A 11 -26.78 -13.48 10.37
C VAL A 11 -27.69 -12.91 9.27
N LEU A 12 -27.52 -13.38 8.04
CA LEU A 12 -28.27 -12.92 6.88
C LEU A 12 -28.93 -14.11 6.18
N ASP A 13 -30.14 -13.88 5.70
CA ASP A 13 -30.91 -14.79 4.86
C ASP A 13 -31.15 -14.14 3.50
N TRP A 14 -30.86 -14.87 2.43
CA TRP A 14 -31.12 -14.38 1.08
C TRP A 14 -32.58 -14.64 0.73
N SER A 15 -33.32 -13.59 0.39
CA SER A 15 -34.71 -13.71 -0.06
C SER A 15 -34.85 -13.32 -1.52
N ASP A 16 -35.38 -14.23 -2.34
CA ASP A 16 -35.78 -13.91 -3.71
C ASP A 16 -37.03 -13.00 -3.68
N PRO A 17 -37.06 -11.87 -4.43
CA PRO A 17 -36.28 -11.58 -5.62
C PRO A 17 -35.19 -10.50 -5.42
N GLY A 18 -34.33 -10.59 -4.40
CA GLY A 18 -33.01 -9.96 -4.49
C GLY A 18 -32.43 -9.23 -3.29
N ASP A 19 -32.93 -9.43 -2.07
CA ASP A 19 -32.37 -8.72 -0.90
C ASP A 19 -31.94 -9.67 0.22
N TRP A 20 -30.79 -9.34 0.81
CA TRP A 20 -30.37 -9.90 2.09
C TRP A 20 -31.27 -9.35 3.20
N THR A 21 -31.94 -10.26 3.89
CA THR A 21 -32.73 -9.95 5.07
C THR A 21 -32.00 -10.46 6.32
N THR A 22 -32.19 -9.80 7.46
CA THR A 22 -31.62 -10.30 8.72
C THR A 22 -32.29 -11.62 9.11
N TYR A 23 -31.50 -12.66 9.36
CA TYR A 23 -32.00 -13.95 9.86
C TYR A 23 -32.63 -13.71 11.24
N THR A 24 -33.94 -13.98 11.34
CA THR A 24 -34.82 -13.85 12.52
C THR A 24 -34.31 -13.02 13.72
N LYS A 25 -34.79 -11.77 13.82
CA LYS A 25 -35.09 -10.98 15.03
C LYS A 25 -34.42 -11.42 16.36
N ALA A 26 -33.09 -11.31 16.48
CA ALA A 26 -32.37 -11.08 17.76
C ALA A 26 -30.85 -10.90 17.58
N ASP A 27 -30.28 -11.41 16.50
CA ASP A 27 -28.82 -11.44 16.35
C ASP A 27 -28.27 -10.11 15.82
N VAL A 28 -27.33 -9.53 16.58
CA VAL A 28 -26.68 -8.26 16.25
C VAL A 28 -25.30 -8.54 15.66
N ILE A 29 -24.98 -7.90 14.53
CA ILE A 29 -23.63 -7.95 13.95
C ILE A 29 -22.67 -7.21 14.87
N VAL A 30 -21.69 -7.93 15.40
CA VAL A 30 -20.60 -7.36 16.18
C VAL A 30 -19.33 -7.40 15.33
N TRP A 31 -18.87 -6.23 14.91
CA TRP A 31 -17.64 -6.05 14.16
C TRP A 31 -16.41 -6.20 15.07
N PRO A 32 -15.23 -6.51 14.50
CA PRO A 32 -13.97 -6.53 15.25
C PRO A 32 -13.79 -5.28 16.12
N GLY A 33 -13.35 -5.48 17.37
CA GLY A 33 -13.31 -4.41 18.37
C GLY A 33 -14.60 -4.22 19.17
N ARG A 34 -15.56 -5.16 19.08
CA ARG A 34 -16.85 -5.12 19.79
C ARG A 34 -17.75 -3.95 19.36
N SER A 35 -17.67 -3.55 18.09
CA SER A 35 -18.46 -2.45 17.53
C SER A 35 -19.78 -2.95 16.94
N LEU A 36 -20.89 -2.26 17.23
CA LEU A 36 -22.17 -2.45 16.54
C LEU A 36 -22.31 -1.56 15.30
N VAL A 37 -21.38 -0.62 15.11
CA VAL A 37 -21.34 0.29 13.98
C VAL A 37 -20.61 -0.40 12.85
N THR A 38 -21.28 -0.49 11.69
CA THR A 38 -20.69 -1.01 10.46
C THR A 38 -19.49 -0.15 10.05
N PRO A 39 -18.29 -0.74 9.93
CA PRO A 39 -17.14 -0.06 9.36
C PRO A 39 -17.50 0.42 7.96
N ASN A 40 -17.23 1.68 7.67
CA ASN A 40 -17.52 2.29 6.37
C ASN A 40 -16.25 2.87 5.75
N GLY A 41 -16.23 2.89 4.41
CA GLY A 41 -15.14 3.46 3.62
C GLY A 41 -13.96 2.51 3.40
N ASN A 42 -12.95 3.04 2.70
CA ASN A 42 -11.73 2.32 2.36
C ASN A 42 -10.65 2.56 3.42
N ALA A 43 -9.80 1.56 3.65
CA ALA A 43 -8.63 1.71 4.49
C ALA A 43 -7.75 2.86 3.98
N ARG A 44 -7.31 3.72 4.91
CA ARG A 44 -6.32 4.77 4.62
C ARG A 44 -4.97 4.34 5.17
N PRO A 45 -3.86 4.61 4.45
CA PRO A 45 -2.52 4.24 4.92
C PRO A 45 -1.99 5.20 6.01
N ALA A 46 -2.85 5.94 6.70
CA ALA A 46 -2.45 6.91 7.71
C ALA A 46 -1.77 6.19 8.89
N GLY A 47 -0.54 6.57 9.22
CA GLY A 47 0.27 5.93 10.26
C GLY A 47 0.87 4.57 9.86
N VAL A 48 0.69 4.12 8.62
CA VAL A 48 1.29 2.89 8.08
C VAL A 48 2.65 3.22 7.48
N SER A 49 3.67 2.40 7.78
CA SER A 49 4.98 2.51 7.13
C SER A 49 4.93 1.88 5.75
N LEU A 50 5.38 2.61 4.72
CA LEU A 50 5.43 2.14 3.34
C LEU A 50 6.86 2.10 2.84
N ARG A 51 7.30 0.92 2.40
CA ARG A 51 8.60 0.68 1.75
C ARG A 51 8.50 1.10 0.28
N ILE A 52 9.07 2.25 -0.03
CA ILE A 52 8.98 2.86 -1.36
C ILE A 52 10.31 2.63 -2.09
N GLY A 53 10.28 1.75 -3.09
CA GLY A 53 11.39 1.59 -4.02
C GLY A 53 11.52 2.81 -4.92
N VAL A 54 12.71 3.38 -5.05
CA VAL A 54 12.99 4.51 -5.94
C VAL A 54 14.11 4.17 -6.91
N ILE A 55 13.91 4.44 -8.19
CA ILE A 55 14.92 4.26 -9.23
C ILE A 55 15.79 5.53 -9.30
N ALA A 56 17.11 5.35 -9.22
CA ALA A 56 18.08 6.42 -9.42
C ALA A 56 18.22 6.74 -10.90
N ILE A 57 17.64 7.85 -11.33
CA ILE A 57 17.71 8.30 -12.72
C ILE A 57 17.67 9.81 -12.82
N TYR A 58 18.63 10.38 -13.55
CA TYR A 58 18.68 11.80 -13.81
C TYR A 58 17.62 12.20 -14.87
N PRO A 59 16.84 13.28 -14.69
CA PRO A 59 16.88 14.26 -13.59
C PRO A 59 15.86 14.00 -12.46
N PHE A 60 15.13 12.87 -12.48
CA PHE A 60 13.99 12.63 -11.59
C PHE A 60 14.38 12.24 -10.16
N THR A 61 15.44 11.45 -9.99
CA THR A 61 16.00 11.04 -8.70
C THR A 61 17.51 11.11 -8.77
N ILE A 62 18.10 12.02 -8.00
CA ILE A 62 19.52 12.22 -7.85
C ILE A 62 19.92 11.79 -6.45
N VAL A 63 20.90 10.89 -6.37
CA VAL A 63 21.47 10.42 -5.11
C VAL A 63 22.71 11.25 -4.82
N THR A 64 22.67 12.02 -3.74
CA THR A 64 23.79 12.87 -3.31
C THR A 64 24.24 12.45 -1.92
N ASN A 65 25.54 12.51 -1.67
CA ASN A 65 26.07 12.35 -0.31
C ASN A 65 26.23 13.75 0.28
N VAL A 66 25.56 13.99 1.40
CA VAL A 66 25.71 15.21 2.18
C VAL A 66 26.53 14.86 3.42
N THR A 67 27.67 15.52 3.58
CA THR A 67 28.50 15.39 4.77
C THR A 67 28.08 16.46 5.77
N ASP A 68 27.69 16.03 6.96
CA ASP A 68 27.35 16.91 8.07
C ASP A 68 28.60 17.59 8.66
N GLU A 69 28.41 18.62 9.48
CA GLU A 69 29.48 19.36 10.17
C GLU A 69 30.37 18.45 11.03
N PHE A 70 29.82 17.30 11.44
CA PHE A 70 30.51 16.26 12.22
C PHE A 70 31.22 15.19 11.34
N GLY A 71 31.25 15.35 10.02
CA GLY A 71 31.90 14.41 9.09
C GLY A 71 31.05 13.18 8.73
N ASN A 72 29.82 13.07 9.25
CA ASN A 72 28.91 11.98 8.92
C ASN A 72 28.32 12.17 7.52
N SER A 73 28.48 11.19 6.64
CA SER A 73 27.90 11.23 5.30
C SER A 73 26.53 10.58 5.29
N THR A 74 25.49 11.33 4.94
CA THR A 74 24.13 10.83 4.75
C THR A 74 23.75 10.86 3.28
N ILE A 75 23.07 9.81 2.83
CA ILE A 75 22.51 9.75 1.47
C ILE A 75 21.26 10.62 1.46
N LYS A 76 21.22 11.60 0.56
CA LYS A 76 20.08 12.47 0.31
C LYS A 76 19.59 12.29 -1.12
N PHE A 77 18.30 12.05 -1.24
CA PHE A 77 17.60 12.02 -2.53
C PHE A 77 17.12 13.43 -2.87
N ILE A 78 17.41 13.87 -4.10
CA ILE A 78 17.01 15.18 -4.62
C ILE A 78 16.36 14.96 -5.98
N GLY A 79 15.30 15.71 -6.30
CA GLY A 79 14.64 15.66 -7.60
C GLY A 79 13.13 15.59 -7.47
N TYR A 80 12.46 15.32 -8.58
CA TYR A 80 11.01 15.27 -8.63
C TYR A 80 10.40 14.14 -7.77
N VAL A 81 11.03 12.97 -7.74
CA VAL A 81 10.46 11.79 -7.06
C VAL A 81 10.38 11.98 -5.53
N PRO A 82 11.43 12.44 -4.83
CA PRO A 82 11.33 12.75 -3.40
C PRO A 82 10.25 13.80 -3.08
N ASP A 83 10.12 14.84 -3.90
CA ASP A 83 9.10 15.89 -3.71
C ASP A 83 7.68 15.34 -3.91
N LEU A 84 7.50 14.45 -4.90
CA LEU A 84 6.24 13.73 -5.11
C LEU A 84 5.88 12.88 -3.90
N ILE A 85 6.82 12.12 -3.35
CA ILE A 85 6.61 11.27 -2.16
C ILE A 85 6.23 12.15 -0.96
N ALA A 86 6.92 13.27 -0.74
CA ALA A 86 6.60 14.21 0.34
C ALA A 86 5.17 14.77 0.21
N ARG A 87 4.73 15.07 -1.02
CA ARG A 87 3.36 15.53 -1.29
C ARG A 87 2.33 14.43 -1.05
N LEU A 88 2.61 13.20 -1.47
CA LEU A 88 1.74 12.05 -1.21
C LEU A 88 1.63 11.77 0.29
N GLN A 89 2.75 11.83 1.01
CA GLN A 89 2.79 11.70 2.47
C GLN A 89 1.90 12.75 3.14
N SER A 90 2.00 14.02 2.75
CA SER A 90 1.18 15.08 3.33
C SER A 90 -0.32 14.88 3.09
N ASN A 91 -0.71 14.26 1.97
CA ASN A 91 -2.10 14.04 1.62
C ASN A 91 -2.69 12.77 2.26
N MET A 92 -1.89 11.72 2.40
CA MET A 92 -2.37 10.38 2.80
C MET A 92 -1.97 10.00 4.23
N GLY A 93 -0.94 10.63 4.81
CA GLY A 93 -0.52 10.45 6.20
C GLY A 93 0.28 9.17 6.47
N PHE A 94 0.81 8.50 5.46
CA PHE A 94 1.69 7.33 5.65
C PHE A 94 3.09 7.75 6.13
N ILE A 95 3.90 6.79 6.56
CA ILE A 95 5.29 7.00 6.94
C ILE A 95 6.18 6.46 5.81
N PRO A 96 6.92 7.31 5.07
CA PRO A 96 7.73 6.86 3.95
C PRO A 96 9.05 6.22 4.39
N GLU A 97 9.29 4.99 3.95
CA GLU A 97 10.59 4.32 4.00
C GLU A 97 11.17 4.26 2.58
N ILE A 98 11.92 5.29 2.19
CA ILE A 98 12.49 5.40 0.83
C ILE A 98 13.71 4.49 0.71
N MET A 99 13.66 3.55 -0.24
CA MET A 99 14.69 2.58 -0.52
C MET A 99 15.21 2.76 -1.95
N LEU A 100 16.52 2.95 -2.09
CA LEU A 100 17.12 3.01 -3.42
C LEU A 100 17.10 1.62 -4.06
N ALA A 101 16.49 1.52 -5.24
CA ALA A 101 16.49 0.30 -6.03
C ALA A 101 17.94 -0.08 -6.42
N PRO A 102 18.35 -1.34 -6.30
CA PRO A 102 19.69 -1.76 -6.69
C PRO A 102 19.93 -1.53 -8.18
N SER A 103 21.07 -0.92 -8.53
CA SER A 103 21.43 -0.58 -9.91
C SER A 103 21.62 -1.79 -10.83
N ASN A 104 21.78 -2.99 -10.27
CA ASN A 104 21.91 -4.24 -11.01
C ASN A 104 20.57 -4.94 -11.29
N LYS A 105 19.44 -4.36 -10.87
CA LYS A 105 18.11 -4.93 -11.11
C LYS A 105 17.49 -4.32 -12.37
N THR A 106 16.81 -5.16 -13.14
CA THR A 106 16.00 -4.70 -14.28
C THR A 106 14.67 -4.12 -13.78
N TYR A 107 14.01 -3.30 -14.60
CA TYR A 107 12.66 -2.81 -14.29
C TYR A 107 11.69 -3.95 -14.01
N ASP A 108 11.74 -5.04 -14.79
CA ASP A 108 10.85 -6.18 -14.58
C ASP A 108 11.12 -6.86 -13.23
N ALA A 109 12.39 -6.93 -12.79
CA ALA A 109 12.73 -7.45 -11.47
C ALA A 109 12.25 -6.53 -10.34
N LEU A 110 12.29 -5.21 -10.53
CA LEU A 110 11.77 -4.25 -9.55
C LEU A 110 10.24 -4.30 -9.44
N ILE A 111 9.56 -4.51 -10.57
CA ILE A 111 8.10 -4.70 -10.60
C ILE A 111 7.72 -6.02 -9.94
N GLN A 112 8.49 -7.09 -10.19
CA GLN A 112 8.29 -8.35 -9.48
C GLN A 112 8.49 -8.19 -7.98
N ALA A 113 9.48 -7.41 -7.55
CA ALA A 113 9.69 -7.10 -6.12
C ALA A 113 8.50 -6.36 -5.48
N VAL A 114 7.76 -5.55 -6.24
CA VAL A 114 6.47 -4.99 -5.76
C VAL A 114 5.42 -6.08 -5.64
N ALA A 115 5.27 -6.93 -6.65
CA ALA A 115 4.30 -8.03 -6.64
C ALA A 115 4.57 -9.04 -5.51
N ASP A 116 5.85 -9.26 -5.17
CA ASP A 116 6.30 -10.15 -4.09
C ASP A 116 6.18 -9.49 -2.70
N GLY A 117 5.90 -8.18 -2.65
CA GLY A 117 5.77 -7.42 -1.41
C GLY A 117 7.09 -7.04 -0.75
N ASP A 118 8.20 -7.03 -1.49
CA ASP A 118 9.48 -6.46 -1.02
C ASP A 118 9.39 -4.94 -0.91
N TYR A 119 8.66 -4.32 -1.86
CA TYR A 119 8.27 -2.91 -1.85
C TYR A 119 6.74 -2.81 -1.85
N ASP A 120 6.21 -1.82 -1.13
CA ASP A 120 4.79 -1.51 -1.15
C ASP A 120 4.44 -0.60 -2.35
N MET A 121 5.43 0.12 -2.88
CA MET A 121 5.32 0.95 -4.07
C MET A 121 6.68 1.13 -4.75
N LEU A 122 6.69 1.23 -6.08
CA LEU A 122 7.86 1.62 -6.88
C LEU A 122 7.60 2.97 -7.56
N VAL A 123 8.53 3.92 -7.41
CA VAL A 123 8.44 5.25 -8.03
C VAL A 123 9.68 5.52 -8.90
N GLY A 124 9.44 5.83 -10.16
CA GLY A 124 10.47 6.07 -11.16
C GLY A 124 9.87 6.21 -12.56
N ASP A 125 10.71 6.20 -13.58
CA ASP A 125 10.32 6.21 -15.00
C ASP A 125 9.87 4.82 -15.47
N VAL A 126 8.85 4.26 -14.82
CA VAL A 126 8.37 2.91 -15.12
C VAL A 126 7.35 2.95 -16.26
N THR A 127 7.75 2.44 -17.43
CA THR A 127 6.82 2.28 -18.55
C THR A 127 5.71 1.27 -18.24
N ILE A 128 4.46 1.68 -18.44
CA ILE A 128 3.28 0.82 -18.33
C ILE A 128 3.22 -0.09 -19.56
N THR A 129 3.18 -1.40 -19.33
CA THR A 129 3.01 -2.40 -20.40
C THR A 129 1.96 -3.42 -20.00
N ALA A 130 1.32 -4.03 -20.98
CA ALA A 130 0.31 -5.06 -20.74
C ALA A 130 0.84 -6.29 -19.98
N SER A 131 2.15 -6.58 -20.03
CA SER A 131 2.74 -7.65 -19.23
C SER A 131 2.89 -7.26 -17.76
N ARG A 132 3.30 -6.02 -17.48
CA ARG A 132 3.51 -5.51 -16.11
C ARG A 132 2.18 -5.29 -15.38
N SER A 133 1.16 -4.80 -16.09
CA SER A 133 -0.18 -4.59 -15.53
C SER A 133 -0.92 -5.88 -15.16
N LYS A 134 -0.35 -7.06 -15.45
CA LYS A 134 -0.91 -8.34 -14.99
C LYS A 134 -0.49 -8.71 -13.56
N ILE A 135 0.58 -8.10 -13.05
CA ILE A 135 1.18 -8.46 -11.77
C ILE A 135 1.22 -7.31 -10.77
N VAL A 136 1.10 -6.07 -11.23
CA VAL A 136 0.98 -4.87 -10.39
C VAL A 136 -0.04 -3.90 -10.97
N ASP A 137 -0.61 -3.08 -10.09
CA ASP A 137 -1.42 -1.93 -10.49
C ASP A 137 -0.53 -0.70 -10.73
N PHE A 138 -0.95 0.13 -11.69
CA PHE A 138 -0.29 1.40 -12.01
C PHE A 138 -1.21 2.57 -11.67
N SER A 139 -0.62 3.69 -11.27
CA SER A 139 -1.33 4.96 -11.20
C SER A 139 -1.69 5.45 -12.60
N ASP A 140 -2.59 6.43 -12.66
CA ASP A 140 -2.73 7.26 -13.84
C ASP A 140 -1.39 7.95 -14.17
N SER A 141 -1.17 8.19 -15.46
CA SER A 141 0.00 8.93 -15.93
C SER A 141 -0.09 10.40 -15.50
N ILE A 142 1.04 10.97 -15.07
CA ILE A 142 1.17 12.35 -14.62
C ILE A 142 1.56 13.32 -15.74
#